data_AF-A0A9X3EQZ2-F1
#
_entry.id   AF-A0A9X3EQZ2-F1
#
_cell.length_a   1.000
_cell.length_b   1.000
_cell.length_c   1.000
_cell.angle_alpha   90.00
_cell.angle_beta   90.00
_cell.angle_gamma   90.00
#
_symmetry.space_group_name_H-M   'P 1'
#
loop_
_entity.id
_entity.type
_entity.pdbx_description
1 polymer ?
#
loop_
_entity_poly.entity_id
_entity_poly.type
_entity_poly.pdbx_seq_one_letter_code
_entity_poly.pdbx_strand_id
1 'polypeptide(L)' 'MRRLEEWWGHRVGLDGHFIAAEEVLARLDEVGFELTARLDRGPSTPREFLSQRAYVLARRR' A
#
# COMPACT_ATOMS: atom_id res chain seq x y z
N MET A 1 -2.73 -10.69 7.76
CA MET A 1 -2.06 -9.84 8.77
C MET A 1 -0.68 -10.42 9.03
N ARG A 2 0.38 -9.61 9.02
CA ARG A 2 1.75 -10.07 9.27
C ARG A 2 2.36 -9.26 10.41
N ARG A 3 2.70 -9.92 11.51
CA ARG A 3 3.36 -9.28 12.65
C ARG A 3 4.87 -9.21 12.44
N LEU A 4 5.46 -8.05 12.69
CA LEU A 4 6.90 -7.83 12.78
C LEU A 4 7.26 -7.50 14.22
N GLU A 5 8.23 -8.23 14.75
CA GLU A 5 8.78 -8.01 16.09
C GLU A 5 10.20 -7.42 16.06
N GLU A 6 10.84 -7.46 14.90
CA GLU A 6 12.12 -6.80 14.64
C GLU A 6 12.08 -6.12 13.27
N TRP A 7 12.62 -4.91 13.19
CA TRP A 7 12.85 -4.22 11.94
C TRP A 7 14.17 -3.45 11.99
N TRP A 8 15.08 -3.76 11.06
CA TRP A 8 16.43 -3.19 10.97
C TRP A 8 17.22 -3.26 12.29
N GLY A 9 17.18 -4.42 12.96
CA GLY A 9 17.91 -4.65 14.22
C GLY A 9 17.26 -3.99 15.45
N HIS A 10 16.10 -3.36 15.30
CA HIS A 10 15.35 -2.77 16.40
C HIS A 10 14.13 -3.62 16.73
N ARG A 11 13.88 -3.84 18.03
CA ARG A 11 12.65 -4.47 18.50
C ARG A 11 11.46 -3.55 18.20
N VAL A 12 10.45 -4.08 17.52
CA VAL A 12 9.22 -3.36 17.16
C VAL A 12 7.99 -4.21 17.50
N GLY A 13 6.80 -3.63 17.38
CA GLY A 13 5.53 -4.35 17.45
C GLY A 13 4.61 -3.81 16.38
N LEU A 14 4.75 -4.31 15.16
CA LEU A 14 4.03 -3.82 13.99
C LEU A 14 3.15 -4.92 13.40
N ASP A 15 1.89 -4.62 13.14
CA ASP A 15 1.00 -5.48 12.36
C ASP A 15 0.79 -4.90 10.95
N GLY A 16 1.25 -5.64 9.95
CA GLY A 16 1.07 -5.32 8.55
C GLY A 16 -0.29 -5.79 8.04
N HIS A 17 -1.09 -4.84 7.55
CA HIS A 17 -2.32 -5.09 6.81
C HIS A 17 -2.05 -4.82 5.32
N PHE A 18 -2.26 -5.85 4.49
CA PHE A 18 -2.12 -5.75 3.05
C PHE A 18 -3.50 -5.64 2.45
N ILE A 19 -3.73 -4.56 1.71
CA ILE A 19 -4.97 -4.29 1.00
C ILE A 19 -4.65 -4.38 -0.48
N ALA A 20 -5.47 -5.13 -1.23
CA ALA A 20 -5.32 -5.20 -2.68
C ALA A 20 -5.60 -3.81 -3.27
N ALA A 21 -4.80 -3.40 -4.27
CA ALA A 21 -5.01 -2.10 -4.90
C ALA A 21 -6.41 -1.99 -5.51
N GLU A 22 -6.91 -3.09 -6.04
CA GLU A 22 -8.22 -3.23 -6.66
C GLU A 22 -9.35 -2.96 -5.66
N GLU A 23 -9.18 -3.37 -4.39
CA GLU A 23 -10.13 -3.09 -3.32
C GLU A 23 -10.16 -1.59 -3.00
N VAL A 24 -8.99 -0.94 -2.94
CA VAL A 24 -8.90 0.51 -2.73
C VAL A 24 -9.55 1.26 -3.89
N LEU A 25 -9.31 0.84 -5.14
CA LEU A 25 -9.88 1.46 -6.33
C LEU A 25 -11.41 1.33 -6.38
N ALA A 26 -11.95 0.15 -6.04
CA ALA A 26 -13.40 -0.05 -5.96
C ALA A 26 -14.03 0.88 -4.91
N ARG A 27 -13.41 1.00 -3.72
CA ARG A 27 -13.88 1.91 -2.67
C ARG A 27 -13.84 3.37 -3.10
N LEU A 28 -12.78 3.80 -3.79
CA LEU A 28 -12.68 5.17 -4.33
C LEU A 28 -13.78 5.47 -5.33
N ASP A 29 -14.08 4.52 -6.23
CA ASP A 29 -15.17 4.67 -7.19
C ASP A 29 -16.55 4.80 -6.51
N GLU A 30 -16.82 3.92 -5.54
CA GLU A 30 -18.06 3.93 -4.74
C GLU A 30 -18.30 5.26 -4.03
N VAL A 31 -17.24 5.95 -3.60
CA VAL A 31 -17.35 7.26 -2.92
C VAL A 31 -17.20 8.47 -3.85
N GLY A 32 -17.28 8.27 -5.17
CA GLY A 32 -17.36 9.34 -6.15
C GLY A 32 -16.00 9.91 -6.59
N PHE A 33 -14.93 9.14 -6.47
CA PHE A 33 -13.64 9.48 -7.07
C PHE A 33 -13.44 8.76 -8.39
N GLU A 34 -12.72 9.42 -9.30
CA GLU A 34 -12.26 8.87 -10.56
C GLU A 34 -10.74 8.66 -10.50
N LEU A 35 -10.27 7.49 -10.95
CA LEU A 35 -8.86 7.20 -11.05
C LEU A 35 -8.22 8.01 -12.18
N THR A 36 -7.20 8.80 -11.87
CA THR A 36 -6.43 9.57 -12.84
C THR A 36 -5.16 8.84 -13.27
N ALA A 37 -4.46 8.21 -12.33
CA ALA A 37 -3.24 7.45 -12.62
C ALA A 37 -2.98 6.37 -11.57
N ARG A 38 -2.34 5.28 -12.00
CA ARG A 38 -1.82 4.22 -11.12
C ARG A 38 -0.37 3.93 -11.49
N LEU A 39 0.48 3.76 -10.48
CA LEU A 39 1.83 3.26 -10.63
C LEU A 39 2.03 2.09 -9.67
N ASP A 40 2.37 0.93 -10.21
CA ASP A 40 2.78 -0.22 -9.41
C ASP A 40 4.31 -0.25 -9.28
N ARG A 41 4.79 -0.46 -8.06
CA ARG A 41 6.22 -0.49 -7.74
C ARG A 41 6.53 -1.66 -6.81
N GLY A 42 7.44 -2.51 -7.26
CA GLY A 42 8.06 -3.52 -6.40
C GLY A 42 9.11 -2.90 -5.46
N PRO A 43 9.71 -3.70 -4.57
CA PRO A 43 10.83 -3.26 -3.76
C PRO A 43 12.00 -2.78 -4.65
N SER A 44 12.58 -1.63 -4.33
CA SER A 44 13.68 -1.00 -5.06
C SER A 44 14.95 -0.85 -4.22
N THR A 45 14.87 -1.01 -2.90
CA THR A 45 16.05 -0.96 -2.02
C THR A 45 16.00 -1.99 -0.89
N PRO A 46 17.14 -2.34 -0.29
CA PRO A 46 17.18 -3.14 0.95
C PRO A 46 16.65 -2.40 2.18
N ARG A 47 16.46 -1.07 2.10
CA ARG A 47 16.02 -0.20 3.22
C ARG A 47 14.55 0.17 3.09
N GLU A 48 13.72 -0.78 2.70
CA GLU A 48 12.28 -0.65 2.80
C GLU A 48 11.65 -2.00 3.11
N PHE A 49 10.38 -1.96 3.53
CA PHE A 49 9.60 -3.17 3.69
C PHE A 49 9.38 -3.85 2.33
N LEU A 50 9.59 -5.17 2.26
CA LEU A 50 9.45 -5.95 1.03
C LEU A 50 7.96 -6.15 0.70
N SER A 51 7.37 -5.17 0.02
CA SER A 51 5.99 -5.23 -0.47
C SER A 51 5.90 -4.75 -1.92
N GLN A 52 4.88 -5.27 -2.62
CA GLN A 52 4.35 -4.64 -3.83
C GLN A 52 3.49 -3.45 -3.41
N ARG A 53 3.68 -2.30 -4.06
CA ARG A 53 2.97 -1.05 -3.74
C ARG A 53 2.24 -0.55 -4.97
N ALA A 54 1.02 -0.06 -4.77
CA ALA A 54 0.30 0.72 -5.75
C ALA A 54 0.22 2.17 -5.27
N TYR A 55 0.63 3.11 -6.12
CA TYR A 55 0.41 4.54 -5.93
C TYR A 55 -0.78 4.94 -6.80
N VAL A 56 -1.78 5.56 -6.19
CA VAL A 56 -3.05 5.90 -6.83
C VAL A 56 -3.24 7.41 -6.78
N LEU A 57 -3.45 8.03 -7.94
CA LEU A 57 -3.90 9.41 -8.06
C LEU A 57 -5.38 9.37 -8.46
N ALA A 58 -6.24 9.95 -7.65
CA ALA A 58 -7.68 10.03 -7.92
C ALA A 58 -8.18 11.46 -7.74
N ARG A 59 -9.20 11.83 -8.50
CA ARG A 59 -9.86 13.13 -8.45
C ARG A 59 -11.32 12.93 -8.04
N ARG A 60 -11.85 13.81 -7.20
CA ARG A 60 -13.29 13.82 -6.90
C ARG A 60 -14.06 14.25 -8.16
N ARG A 61 -15.16 13.55 -8.46
CA ARG A 61 -16.09 13.92 -9.52
C ARG A 61 -16.85 15.20 -9.18
#